data_AF-A0A5J9V0G4-F1
#
_entry.id   AF-A0A5J9V0G4-F1
#
_cell.length_a   1.000
_cell.length_b   1.000
_cell.length_c   1.000
_cell.angle_alpha   90.00
_cell.angle_beta   90.00
_cell.angle_gamma   90.00
#
_symmetry.space_group_name_H-M   'P 1'
#
loop_
_entity.id
_entity.type
_entity.pdbx_description
1 polymer ?
#
loop_
_entity_poly.entity_id
_entity_poly.type
_entity_poly.pdbx_seq_one_letter_code
_entity_poly.pdbx_strand_id
1 'polypeptide(L)'
;MEAGYWTSVWSFFKFLPFFFGLLLLGIIKGVLFGPWAWLVMTIGISVLILGLWPVHVIWTYYCIIRTKVVGPVVKLLLLIAVTVLLALWLIVGIIGSILAGLAYGFLAPVMATFDAVGEGKEKALVHCFLDGTWSTITGSCTVVRDVKDMLLHSYFSIMDEIRLHSPPDGKPYEIRLLHIPGAIFAAICGLIVDLVMFTLIALYKFPVMLFKGWKRLIEDLVGREGPFLETACVPFAGLAIILWPFAVLGAFLASIICSIPFGAYAAVVVYQESSLFLGLSYVISSVSIFDEYTNDVLDMAPGSCFPRFKYRKDEASSHGGSLSRPTSFKEKPDVKKAPQRVTSFKSSFDEFNPFKLLDHLFAECKHHGKDLVAEGVITPKDIEATKAGKVSSGLLNVGLPAYVILKALLRSAKANCDGLILSAGSVITSENRPKSKIFDWFFDPLMVIKEQIKAENFTEEEEAYLGKHVLLISDPKRLKENLPHLPSLNEQKQAEIDAFARRLQGITKSISRYPTAKRRFDALVKALSEELARTMGGSQSANGSQVQKMRSGIVRMLSQRSLGKTTIIRGDDQEAQLTGGA
;
A
#
# COMPACT_ATOMS: atom_id res chain seq x y z
N MET A 1 -38.21 -21.15 22.04
CA MET A 1 -37.42 -20.92 20.81
C MET A 1 -38.28 -20.38 19.69
N GLU A 2 -39.46 -20.95 19.40
CA GLU A 2 -40.33 -20.44 18.30
C GLU A 2 -40.82 -19.00 18.50
N ALA A 3 -41.17 -18.60 19.74
CA ALA A 3 -41.63 -17.23 20.01
C ALA A 3 -40.57 -16.15 19.73
N GLY A 4 -39.28 -16.45 19.93
CA GLY A 4 -38.15 -15.54 19.65
C GLY A 4 -37.92 -15.34 18.15
N TYR A 5 -38.05 -16.44 17.38
CA TYR A 5 -37.95 -16.42 15.92
C TYR A 5 -39.03 -15.55 15.28
N TRP A 6 -40.30 -15.71 15.69
CA TRP A 6 -41.41 -14.90 15.17
C TRP A 6 -41.28 -13.41 15.52
N THR A 7 -40.78 -13.08 16.71
CA THR A 7 -40.48 -11.68 17.08
C THR A 7 -39.33 -11.08 16.27
N SER A 8 -38.30 -11.87 15.95
CA SER A 8 -37.17 -11.46 15.10
C SER A 8 -37.62 -11.20 13.66
N VAL A 9 -38.42 -12.13 13.09
CA VAL A 9 -39.01 -11.99 11.75
C VAL A 9 -39.93 -10.77 11.67
N TRP A 10 -40.76 -10.51 12.69
CA TRP A 10 -41.63 -9.33 12.71
C TRP A 10 -40.86 -8.02 12.83
N SER A 11 -39.77 -7.99 13.61
CA SER A 11 -38.85 -6.86 13.68
C SER A 11 -38.16 -6.59 12.34
N PHE A 12 -37.79 -7.65 11.61
CA PHE A 12 -37.23 -7.56 10.27
C PHE A 12 -38.21 -6.93 9.26
N PHE A 13 -39.48 -7.37 9.25
CA PHE A 13 -40.51 -6.76 8.41
C PHE A 13 -40.77 -5.28 8.73
N LYS A 14 -40.68 -4.88 9.99
CA LYS A 14 -40.78 -3.46 10.39
C LYS A 14 -39.58 -2.62 9.97
N PHE A 15 -38.39 -3.20 9.89
CA PHE A 15 -37.16 -2.53 9.48
C PHE A 15 -37.05 -2.37 7.95
N LEU A 16 -37.66 -3.29 7.19
CA LEU A 16 -37.63 -3.30 5.73
C LEU A 16 -38.04 -1.97 5.05
N PRO A 17 -39.15 -1.28 5.42
CA PRO A 17 -39.49 0.01 4.83
C PRO A 17 -38.47 1.12 5.16
N PHE A 18 -37.87 1.08 6.36
CA PHE A 18 -36.81 2.03 6.74
C PHE A 18 -35.54 1.80 5.91
N PHE A 19 -35.14 0.55 5.72
CA PHE A 19 -34.04 0.17 4.84
C PHE A 19 -34.27 0.62 3.39
N PHE A 20 -35.45 0.34 2.83
CA PHE A 20 -35.79 0.78 1.49
C PHE A 20 -35.84 2.31 1.36
N GLY A 21 -36.26 3.02 2.41
CA GLY A 21 -36.19 4.48 2.47
C GLY A 21 -34.76 5.01 2.40
N LEU A 22 -33.84 4.43 3.18
CA LEU A 22 -32.41 4.78 3.15
C LEU A 22 -31.76 4.41 1.81
N LEU A 23 -32.09 3.25 1.26
CA LEU A 23 -31.60 2.81 -0.05
C LEU A 23 -32.07 3.76 -1.15
N LEU A 24 -33.35 4.12 -1.16
CA LEU A 24 -33.92 5.06 -2.12
C LEU A 24 -33.25 6.44 -1.99
N LEU A 25 -33.07 6.94 -0.76
CA LEU A 25 -32.37 8.20 -0.51
C LEU A 25 -30.92 8.15 -1.01
N GLY A 26 -30.21 7.05 -0.72
CA GLY A 26 -28.86 6.81 -1.20
C GLY A 26 -28.78 6.76 -2.73
N ILE A 27 -29.72 6.08 -3.39
CA ILE A 27 -29.82 6.01 -4.85
C ILE A 27 -30.09 7.40 -5.43
N ILE A 28 -31.03 8.15 -4.87
CA ILE A 28 -31.33 9.52 -5.33
C ILE A 28 -30.08 10.39 -5.25
N LYS A 29 -29.34 10.34 -4.14
CA LYS A 29 -28.07 11.08 -4.01
C LYS A 29 -27.01 10.58 -5.00
N GLY A 30 -26.89 9.27 -5.17
CA GLY A 30 -25.98 8.66 -6.14
C GLY A 30 -26.27 9.13 -7.57
N VAL A 31 -27.54 9.24 -7.95
CA VAL A 31 -27.96 9.74 -9.26
C VAL A 31 -27.75 11.25 -9.41
N LEU A 32 -27.96 12.03 -8.34
CA LEU A 32 -27.81 13.50 -8.39
C LEU A 32 -26.35 13.97 -8.34
N PHE A 33 -25.55 13.43 -7.41
CA PHE A 33 -24.18 13.87 -7.15
C PHE A 33 -23.12 12.95 -7.79
N GLY A 34 -23.46 11.69 -8.04
CA GLY A 34 -22.54 10.72 -8.64
C GLY A 34 -22.03 11.09 -10.04
N PRO A 35 -22.84 11.64 -10.96
CA PRO A 35 -22.34 12.08 -12.26
C PRO A 35 -21.23 13.13 -12.16
N TRP A 36 -21.33 14.05 -11.20
CA TRP A 36 -20.29 15.07 -10.95
C TRP A 36 -19.00 14.46 -10.43
N ALA A 37 -19.10 13.56 -9.44
CA ALA A 37 -17.93 12.84 -8.92
C ALA A 37 -17.28 11.95 -9.99
N TRP A 38 -18.09 11.27 -10.80
CA TRP A 38 -17.64 10.46 -11.94
C TRP A 38 -16.90 11.31 -12.98
N LEU A 39 -17.43 12.48 -13.33
CA LEU A 39 -16.80 13.41 -14.27
C LEU A 39 -15.47 13.92 -13.73
N VAL A 40 -15.42 14.33 -12.46
CA VAL A 40 -14.18 14.80 -11.81
C VAL A 40 -13.10 13.71 -11.83
N MET A 41 -13.44 12.47 -11.47
CA MET A 41 -12.48 11.37 -11.48
C MET A 41 -12.04 11.00 -12.90
N THR A 42 -12.99 10.84 -13.82
CA THR A 42 -12.70 10.41 -15.20
C THR A 42 -11.81 11.44 -15.89
N ILE A 43 -12.20 12.73 -15.87
CA ILE A 43 -11.42 13.79 -16.51
C ILE A 43 -10.11 13.99 -15.75
N GLY A 44 -10.15 14.10 -14.43
CA GLY A 44 -8.96 14.36 -13.62
C GLY A 44 -7.89 13.29 -13.79
N ILE A 45 -8.26 12.01 -13.69
CA ILE A 45 -7.32 10.89 -13.84
C ILE A 45 -6.89 10.75 -15.30
N SER A 46 -7.80 10.87 -16.28
CA SER A 46 -7.43 10.76 -17.70
C SER A 46 -6.45 11.85 -18.13
N VAL A 47 -6.66 13.10 -17.69
CA VAL A 47 -5.73 14.21 -17.96
C VAL A 47 -4.36 13.95 -17.33
N LEU A 48 -4.31 13.45 -16.10
CA LEU A 48 -3.05 13.09 -15.44
C LEU A 48 -2.32 11.98 -16.18
N ILE A 49 -3.03 10.92 -16.58
CA ILE A 49 -2.45 9.80 -17.31
C ILE A 49 -1.93 10.29 -18.66
N LEU A 50 -2.76 10.93 -19.49
CA LEU A 50 -2.37 11.39 -20.82
C LEU A 50 -1.23 12.43 -20.76
N GLY A 51 -1.29 13.37 -19.81
CA GLY A 51 -0.29 14.42 -19.68
C GLY A 51 1.06 13.90 -19.17
N LEU A 52 1.08 12.95 -18.24
CA LEU A 52 2.32 12.40 -17.68
C LEU A 52 2.88 11.22 -18.47
N TRP A 53 2.06 10.55 -19.29
CA TRP A 53 2.48 9.36 -20.05
C TRP A 53 3.75 9.57 -20.88
N PRO A 54 3.90 10.67 -21.66
CA PRO A 54 5.14 10.89 -22.43
C PRO A 54 6.37 11.00 -21.52
N VAL A 55 6.24 11.68 -20.38
CA VAL A 55 7.32 11.84 -19.40
C VAL A 55 7.67 10.49 -18.77
N HIS A 56 6.66 9.68 -18.43
CA HIS A 56 6.82 8.35 -17.87
C HIS A 56 7.53 7.40 -18.84
N VAL A 57 7.17 7.45 -20.13
CA VAL A 57 7.82 6.69 -21.20
C VAL A 57 9.30 7.07 -21.31
N ILE A 58 9.60 8.36 -21.46
CA ILE A 58 10.97 8.86 -21.60
C ILE A 58 11.81 8.49 -20.37
N TRP A 59 11.28 8.75 -19.16
CA TRP A 59 11.98 8.47 -17.91
C TRP A 59 12.24 6.98 -17.71
N THR A 60 11.28 6.14 -18.10
CA THR A 60 11.42 4.69 -17.97
C THR A 60 12.48 4.14 -18.89
N TYR A 61 12.46 4.52 -20.16
CA TYR A 61 13.52 4.13 -21.09
C TYR A 61 14.89 4.63 -20.60
N TYR A 62 14.96 5.87 -20.13
CA TYR A 62 16.19 6.43 -19.56
C TYR A 62 16.72 5.57 -18.40
N CYS A 63 15.86 5.19 -17.44
CA CYS A 63 16.26 4.40 -16.28
C CYS A 63 16.73 2.99 -16.66
N ILE A 64 16.06 2.34 -17.62
CA ILE A 64 16.41 1.00 -18.11
C ILE A 64 17.72 1.00 -18.89
N ILE A 65 17.96 2.02 -19.72
CA ILE A 65 19.21 2.15 -20.46
C ILE A 65 20.38 2.38 -19.49
N ARG A 66 20.17 3.22 -18.46
CA ARG A 66 21.22 3.66 -17.53
C ARG A 66 21.46 2.73 -16.35
N THR A 67 20.55 1.81 -16.03
CA THR A 67 20.74 0.91 -14.89
C THR A 67 21.98 0.02 -15.09
N LYS A 68 22.68 -0.25 -14.00
CA LYS A 68 23.83 -1.16 -13.93
C LYS A 68 23.44 -2.57 -13.49
N VAL A 69 22.17 -2.77 -13.11
CA VAL A 69 21.67 -4.04 -12.57
C VAL A 69 21.58 -5.13 -13.62
N VAL A 70 21.26 -4.77 -14.87
CA VAL A 70 20.99 -5.72 -15.96
C VAL A 70 21.96 -5.56 -17.12
N GLY A 71 22.33 -6.67 -17.77
CA GLY A 71 23.21 -6.66 -18.93
C GLY A 71 22.50 -6.25 -20.24
N PRO A 72 23.25 -6.07 -21.35
CA PRO A 72 22.73 -5.48 -22.59
C PRO A 72 21.54 -6.21 -23.22
N VAL A 73 21.58 -7.55 -23.24
CA VAL A 73 20.49 -8.38 -23.80
C VAL A 73 19.20 -8.21 -22.99
N VAL A 74 19.32 -8.21 -21.67
CA VAL A 74 18.18 -8.05 -20.75
C VAL A 74 17.60 -6.65 -20.87
N LYS A 75 18.44 -5.62 -21.05
CA LYS A 75 17.96 -4.26 -21.34
C LYS A 75 17.09 -4.23 -22.59
N LEU A 76 17.52 -4.85 -23.69
CA LEU A 76 16.75 -4.89 -24.93
C LEU A 76 15.38 -5.57 -24.72
N LEU A 77 15.36 -6.73 -24.06
CA LEU A 77 14.11 -7.44 -23.76
C LEU A 77 13.19 -6.62 -22.86
N LEU A 78 13.75 -5.97 -21.83
CA LEU A 78 13.00 -5.15 -20.88
C LEU A 78 12.47 -3.88 -21.56
N LEU A 79 13.20 -3.29 -22.52
CA LEU A 79 12.68 -2.20 -23.37
C LEU A 79 11.47 -2.64 -24.20
N ILE A 80 11.50 -3.83 -24.80
CA ILE A 80 10.36 -4.36 -25.56
C ILE A 80 9.17 -4.61 -24.63
N ALA A 81 9.40 -5.31 -23.51
CA ALA A 81 8.36 -5.63 -22.54
C ALA A 81 7.74 -4.38 -21.92
N VAL A 82 8.56 -3.39 -21.55
CA VAL A 82 8.06 -2.15 -20.93
C VAL A 82 7.27 -1.30 -21.93
N THR A 83 7.59 -1.35 -23.22
CA THR A 83 6.79 -0.69 -24.27
C THR A 83 5.35 -1.22 -24.23
N VAL A 84 5.19 -2.54 -24.21
CA VAL A 84 3.88 -3.20 -24.15
C VAL A 84 3.16 -2.82 -22.86
N LEU A 85 3.85 -2.86 -21.72
CA LEU A 85 3.27 -2.48 -20.43
C LEU A 85 2.84 -1.01 -20.38
N LEU A 86 3.62 -0.08 -20.94
CA LEU A 86 3.29 1.35 -20.98
C LEU A 86 2.09 1.64 -21.89
N ALA A 87 1.95 0.90 -22.99
CA ALA A 87 0.78 0.99 -23.87
C ALA A 87 -0.48 0.42 -23.19
N LEU A 88 -0.38 -0.77 -22.59
CA LEU A 88 -1.48 -1.38 -21.83
C LEU A 88 -1.90 -0.52 -20.64
N TRP A 89 -0.94 0.06 -19.92
CA TRP A 89 -1.20 0.96 -18.80
C TRP A 89 -2.06 2.16 -19.19
N LEU A 90 -1.86 2.71 -20.39
CA LEU A 90 -2.67 3.82 -20.89
C LEU A 90 -4.14 3.40 -21.07
N ILE A 91 -4.37 2.26 -21.73
CA ILE A 91 -5.72 1.73 -22.01
C ILE A 91 -6.42 1.37 -20.70
N VAL A 92 -5.75 0.57 -19.86
CA VAL A 92 -6.28 0.12 -18.57
C VAL A 92 -6.51 1.30 -17.63
N GLY A 93 -5.63 2.29 -17.64
CA GLY A 93 -5.76 3.48 -16.81
C GLY A 93 -6.97 4.34 -17.19
N ILE A 94 -7.23 4.54 -18.48
CA ILE A 94 -8.40 5.31 -18.95
C ILE A 94 -9.69 4.54 -18.66
N ILE A 95 -9.79 3.27 -19.07
CA ILE A 95 -10.98 2.43 -18.81
C ILE A 95 -11.23 2.30 -17.30
N GLY A 96 -10.16 2.05 -16.54
CA GLY A 96 -10.19 1.98 -15.09
C GLY A 96 -10.68 3.28 -14.45
N SER A 97 -10.28 4.45 -14.96
CA SER A 97 -10.76 5.74 -14.44
C SER A 97 -12.27 5.93 -14.64
N ILE A 98 -12.81 5.49 -15.78
CA ILE A 98 -14.24 5.57 -16.09
C ILE A 98 -15.03 4.65 -15.16
N LEU A 99 -14.63 3.38 -15.08
CA LEU A 99 -15.30 2.37 -14.26
C LEU A 99 -15.20 2.69 -12.76
N ALA A 100 -14.00 3.05 -12.28
CA ALA A 100 -13.79 3.39 -10.88
C ALA A 100 -14.51 4.69 -10.52
N GLY A 101 -14.52 5.69 -11.41
CA GLY A 101 -15.28 6.92 -11.20
C GLY A 101 -16.78 6.68 -11.12
N LEU A 102 -17.32 5.79 -11.96
CA LEU A 102 -18.75 5.44 -11.97
C LEU A 102 -19.12 4.71 -10.68
N ALA A 103 -18.33 3.69 -10.32
CA ALA A 103 -18.52 2.92 -9.09
C ALA A 103 -18.40 3.81 -7.85
N TYR A 104 -17.35 4.62 -7.73
CA TYR A 104 -17.16 5.53 -6.61
C TYR A 104 -18.25 6.59 -6.54
N GLY A 105 -18.57 7.23 -7.67
CA GLY A 105 -19.59 8.29 -7.74
C GLY A 105 -20.97 7.81 -7.31
N PHE A 106 -21.34 6.57 -7.65
CA PHE A 106 -22.62 6.00 -7.26
C PHE A 106 -22.61 5.40 -5.84
N LEU A 107 -21.58 4.62 -5.49
CA LEU A 107 -21.55 3.88 -4.23
C LEU A 107 -21.18 4.76 -3.03
N ALA A 108 -20.32 5.77 -3.17
CA ALA A 108 -19.91 6.59 -2.02
C ALA A 108 -21.09 7.36 -1.38
N PRO A 109 -22.01 8.01 -2.14
CA PRO A 109 -23.21 8.62 -1.57
C PRO A 109 -24.16 7.60 -0.90
N VAL A 110 -24.28 6.41 -1.48
CA VAL A 110 -25.09 5.32 -0.91
C VAL A 110 -24.50 4.89 0.42
N MET A 111 -23.21 4.55 0.46
CA MET A 111 -22.51 4.14 1.69
C MET A 111 -22.60 5.21 2.78
N ALA A 112 -22.36 6.49 2.44
CA ALA A 112 -22.43 7.59 3.41
C ALA A 112 -23.84 7.76 4.03
N THR A 113 -24.90 7.41 3.29
CA THR A 113 -26.27 7.45 3.81
C THR A 113 -26.51 6.35 4.84
N PHE A 114 -25.87 5.19 4.67
CA PHE A 114 -25.92 4.08 5.61
C PHE A 114 -24.99 4.32 6.82
N ASP A 115 -23.80 4.90 6.62
CA ASP A 115 -22.85 5.32 7.67
C ASP A 115 -23.46 6.30 8.66
N ALA A 116 -24.26 7.26 8.17
CA ALA A 116 -24.93 8.24 9.02
C ALA A 116 -25.91 7.62 10.04
N VAL A 117 -26.46 6.44 9.74
CA VAL A 117 -27.31 5.66 10.66
C VAL A 117 -26.48 4.71 11.51
N GLY A 118 -25.39 4.19 10.96
CA GLY A 118 -24.47 3.27 11.62
C GLY A 118 -23.70 3.87 12.80
N GLU A 119 -23.29 5.13 12.71
CA GLU A 119 -22.39 5.74 13.70
C GLU A 119 -23.11 6.34 14.92
N GLY A 120 -24.45 6.23 15.03
CA GLY A 120 -25.19 6.72 16.20
C GLY A 120 -25.10 8.24 16.42
N LYS A 121 -24.90 9.04 15.35
CA LYS A 121 -24.74 10.50 15.44
C LYS A 121 -25.98 11.18 16.03
N GLU A 122 -25.78 12.25 16.83
CA GLU A 122 -26.83 13.01 17.54
C GLU A 122 -27.93 13.61 16.62
N LYS A 123 -27.75 13.58 15.29
CA LYS A 123 -28.75 13.97 14.27
C LYS A 123 -28.69 13.05 13.04
N ALA A 124 -28.85 11.75 13.24
CA ALA A 124 -28.74 10.74 12.18
C ALA A 124 -29.51 11.09 10.90
N LEU A 125 -30.75 11.60 10.98
CA LEU A 125 -31.54 11.98 9.80
C LEU A 125 -30.93 13.14 9.00
N VAL A 126 -30.41 14.17 9.66
CA VAL A 126 -29.77 15.30 8.97
C VAL A 126 -28.49 14.84 8.26
N HIS A 127 -27.68 14.03 8.94
CA HIS A 127 -26.51 13.41 8.33
C HIS A 127 -26.88 12.46 7.19
N CYS A 128 -27.99 11.73 7.30
CA CYS A 128 -28.53 10.93 6.20
C CYS A 128 -28.93 11.74 4.98
N PHE A 129 -29.14 13.06 5.07
CA PHE A 129 -29.38 13.92 3.90
C PHE A 129 -28.11 14.63 3.43
N LEU A 130 -27.26 15.09 4.36
CA LEU A 130 -26.08 15.90 4.04
C LEU A 130 -24.83 15.07 3.73
N ASP A 131 -24.56 14.01 4.48
CA ASP A 131 -23.38 13.17 4.28
C ASP A 131 -23.53 12.43 2.93
N GLY A 132 -22.45 12.39 2.14
CA GLY A 132 -22.45 11.77 0.81
C GLY A 132 -22.82 12.72 -0.35
N THR A 133 -23.10 13.99 -0.07
CA THR A 133 -23.35 15.02 -1.10
C THR A 133 -22.03 15.68 -1.53
N TRP A 134 -21.70 16.85 -0.97
CA TRP A 134 -20.46 17.57 -1.25
C TRP A 134 -19.21 16.79 -0.82
N SER A 135 -19.33 15.93 0.21
CA SER A 135 -18.23 15.06 0.64
C SER A 135 -17.82 14.05 -0.44
N THR A 136 -18.75 13.60 -1.28
CA THR A 136 -18.42 12.69 -2.41
C THR A 136 -17.59 13.41 -3.47
N ILE A 137 -17.96 14.64 -3.82
CA ILE A 137 -17.23 15.46 -4.80
C ILE A 137 -15.84 15.81 -4.27
N THR A 138 -15.74 16.28 -3.02
CA THR A 138 -14.43 16.58 -2.39
C THR A 138 -13.56 15.32 -2.23
N GLY A 139 -14.17 14.17 -1.93
CA GLY A 139 -13.52 12.87 -1.93
C GLY A 139 -12.99 12.50 -3.32
N SER A 140 -13.76 12.73 -4.38
CA SER A 140 -13.32 12.49 -5.77
C SER A 140 -12.09 13.33 -6.14
N CYS A 141 -12.05 14.61 -5.75
CA CYS A 141 -10.88 15.47 -5.89
C CYS A 141 -9.67 14.94 -5.10
N THR A 142 -9.92 14.33 -3.94
CA THR A 142 -8.87 13.71 -3.12
C THR A 142 -8.30 12.48 -3.81
N VAL A 143 -9.15 11.64 -4.41
CA VAL A 143 -8.70 10.48 -5.22
C VAL A 143 -7.84 10.93 -6.40
N VAL A 144 -8.27 11.95 -7.15
CA VAL A 144 -7.47 12.51 -8.26
C VAL A 144 -6.12 13.02 -7.76
N ARG A 145 -6.09 13.68 -6.60
CA ARG A 145 -4.84 14.17 -5.99
C ARG A 145 -3.93 13.02 -5.55
N ASP A 146 -4.47 11.96 -4.96
CA ASP A 146 -3.71 10.79 -4.54
C ASP A 146 -3.13 10.06 -5.77
N VAL A 147 -3.89 9.94 -6.87
CA VAL A 147 -3.38 9.41 -8.15
C VAL A 147 -2.27 10.31 -8.72
N LYS A 148 -2.45 11.63 -8.68
CA LYS A 148 -1.40 12.57 -9.08
C LYS A 148 -0.12 12.35 -8.27
N ASP A 149 -0.24 12.19 -6.96
CA ASP A 149 0.91 11.98 -6.08
C ASP A 149 1.61 10.65 -6.38
N MET A 150 0.85 9.59 -6.67
CA MET A 150 1.39 8.31 -7.15
C MET A 150 2.19 8.47 -8.44
N LEU A 151 1.64 9.18 -9.44
CA LEU A 151 2.26 9.36 -10.74
C LEU A 151 3.48 10.28 -10.68
N LEU A 152 3.44 11.35 -9.88
CA LEU A 152 4.54 12.32 -9.80
C LEU A 152 5.66 11.95 -8.83
N HIS A 153 5.38 11.14 -7.80
CA HIS A 153 6.38 10.84 -6.77
C HIS A 153 6.69 9.37 -6.66
N SER A 154 5.67 8.52 -6.48
CA SER A 154 5.90 7.09 -6.27
C SER A 154 6.51 6.45 -7.52
N TYR A 155 6.01 6.80 -8.70
CA TYR A 155 6.54 6.31 -9.98
C TYR A 155 8.02 6.68 -10.18
N PHE A 156 8.36 7.97 -10.10
CA PHE A 156 9.74 8.42 -10.28
C PHE A 156 10.67 7.85 -9.21
N SER A 157 10.21 7.73 -7.95
CA SER A 157 10.97 7.09 -6.87
C SER A 157 11.29 5.61 -7.14
N ILE A 158 10.36 4.87 -7.75
CA ILE A 158 10.58 3.47 -8.13
C ILE A 158 11.56 3.39 -9.31
N MET A 159 11.37 4.21 -10.33
CA MET A 159 12.26 4.22 -11.49
C MET A 159 13.68 4.66 -11.14
N ASP A 160 13.82 5.63 -10.24
CA ASP A 160 15.11 6.07 -9.70
C ASP A 160 15.81 4.95 -8.92
N GLU A 161 15.05 4.15 -8.16
CA GLU A 161 15.61 2.98 -7.47
C GLU A 161 16.16 1.96 -8.47
N ILE A 162 15.40 1.60 -9.51
CA ILE A 162 15.86 0.68 -10.56
C ILE A 162 17.13 1.21 -11.24
N ARG A 163 17.23 2.53 -11.44
CA ARG A 163 18.42 3.16 -12.03
C ARG A 163 19.63 3.14 -11.10
N LEU A 164 19.44 3.47 -9.82
CA LEU A 164 20.51 3.70 -8.84
C LEU A 164 20.96 2.44 -8.12
N HIS A 165 20.13 1.40 -8.08
CA HIS A 165 20.49 0.15 -7.42
C HIS A 165 21.71 -0.48 -8.10
N SER A 166 22.64 -0.97 -7.29
CA SER A 166 23.78 -1.75 -7.79
C SER A 166 23.46 -3.24 -7.65
N PRO A 167 23.95 -4.11 -8.54
CA PRO A 167 23.75 -5.55 -8.40
C PRO A 167 24.41 -6.04 -7.09
N PRO A 168 23.74 -6.94 -6.33
CA PRO A 168 24.22 -7.40 -5.01
C PRO A 168 25.61 -8.06 -5.08
N ASP A 169 25.91 -8.77 -6.18
CA ASP A 169 27.20 -9.46 -6.39
C ASP A 169 28.16 -8.70 -7.32
N GLY A 170 27.86 -7.44 -7.62
CA GLY A 170 28.65 -6.61 -8.56
C GLY A 170 28.56 -7.02 -10.04
N LYS A 171 27.93 -8.16 -10.36
CA LYS A 171 27.70 -8.64 -11.73
C LYS A 171 26.29 -8.29 -12.22
N PRO A 172 26.14 -7.66 -13.40
CA PRO A 172 24.83 -7.45 -14.00
C PRO A 172 24.13 -8.78 -14.28
N TYR A 173 22.81 -8.83 -14.08
CA TYR A 173 22.00 -9.99 -14.45
C TYR A 173 21.94 -10.13 -15.97
N GLU A 174 22.35 -11.29 -16.48
CA GLU A 174 22.28 -11.63 -17.90
C GLU A 174 21.41 -12.86 -18.15
N ILE A 175 20.65 -12.82 -19.25
CA ILE A 175 19.73 -13.90 -19.64
C ILE A 175 20.42 -14.86 -20.61
N ARG A 176 20.26 -16.17 -20.38
CA ARG A 176 20.69 -17.22 -21.30
C ARG A 176 19.78 -17.25 -22.53
N LEU A 177 20.25 -16.70 -23.66
CA LEU A 177 19.52 -16.60 -24.93
C LEU A 177 18.92 -17.92 -25.42
N LEU A 178 19.62 -19.04 -25.19
CA LEU A 178 19.22 -20.37 -25.67
C LEU A 178 17.86 -20.85 -25.11
N HIS A 179 17.41 -20.31 -23.97
CA HIS A 179 16.18 -20.73 -23.30
C HIS A 179 14.97 -19.84 -23.66
N ILE A 180 15.19 -18.74 -24.37
CA ILE A 180 14.13 -17.78 -24.74
C ILE A 180 13.08 -18.42 -25.66
N PRO A 181 13.42 -19.16 -26.73
CA PRO A 181 12.40 -19.75 -27.60
C PRO A 181 11.47 -20.71 -26.85
N GLY A 182 12.04 -21.57 -25.98
CA GLY A 182 11.27 -22.48 -25.14
C GLY A 182 10.39 -21.73 -24.12
N ALA A 183 10.91 -20.64 -23.53
CA ALA A 183 10.14 -19.81 -22.61
C ALA A 183 8.95 -19.12 -23.30
N ILE A 184 9.14 -18.58 -24.51
CA ILE A 184 8.07 -17.97 -25.31
C ILE A 184 7.00 -19.01 -25.65
N PHE A 185 7.41 -20.20 -26.11
CA PHE A 185 6.48 -21.28 -26.42
C PHE A 185 5.65 -21.68 -25.18
N ALA A 186 6.30 -21.90 -24.03
CA ALA A 186 5.61 -22.23 -22.79
C ALA A 186 4.66 -21.11 -22.31
N ALA A 187 5.03 -19.84 -22.45
CA ALA A 187 4.13 -18.73 -22.13
C ALA A 187 2.89 -18.70 -23.04
N ILE A 188 3.04 -18.95 -24.35
CA ILE A 188 1.89 -19.01 -25.26
C ILE A 188 0.96 -20.15 -24.86
N CYS A 189 1.50 -21.34 -24.60
CA CYS A 189 0.72 -22.47 -24.11
C CYS A 189 0.01 -22.14 -22.79
N GLY A 190 0.74 -21.55 -21.84
CA GLY A 190 0.22 -21.12 -20.54
C GLY A 190 -0.92 -20.14 -20.66
N LEU A 191 -0.76 -19.09 -21.47
CA LEU A 191 -1.80 -18.08 -21.71
C LEU A 191 -3.06 -18.69 -22.32
N ILE A 192 -2.94 -19.60 -23.28
CA ILE A 192 -4.10 -20.25 -23.91
C ILE A 192 -4.82 -21.16 -22.91
N VAL A 193 -4.08 -22.02 -22.22
CA VAL A 193 -4.65 -23.01 -21.29
C VAL A 193 -5.27 -22.30 -20.08
N ASP A 194 -4.54 -21.41 -19.42
CA ASP A 194 -5.02 -20.72 -18.22
C ASP A 194 -6.22 -19.83 -18.54
N LEU A 195 -6.21 -19.11 -19.67
CA LEU A 195 -7.35 -18.26 -20.05
C LEU A 195 -8.64 -19.08 -20.21
N VAL A 196 -8.57 -20.23 -20.91
CA VAL A 196 -9.72 -21.11 -21.10
C VAL A 196 -10.13 -21.74 -19.77
N MET A 197 -9.19 -22.37 -19.06
CA MET A 197 -9.49 -23.15 -17.86
C MET A 197 -9.94 -22.28 -16.69
N PHE A 198 -9.31 -21.13 -16.45
CA PHE A 198 -9.72 -20.23 -15.36
C PHE A 198 -11.12 -19.68 -15.64
N THR A 199 -11.44 -19.35 -16.89
CA THR A 199 -12.78 -18.91 -17.29
C THR A 199 -13.82 -20.01 -17.04
N LEU A 200 -13.52 -21.26 -17.41
CA LEU A 200 -14.43 -22.40 -17.17
C LEU A 200 -14.63 -22.67 -15.67
N ILE A 201 -13.55 -22.69 -14.88
CA ILE A 201 -13.61 -22.88 -13.42
C ILE A 201 -14.40 -21.75 -12.78
N ALA A 202 -14.12 -20.50 -13.15
CA ALA A 202 -14.82 -19.34 -12.64
C ALA A 202 -16.31 -19.38 -13.01
N LEU A 203 -16.65 -19.77 -14.25
CA LEU A 203 -18.04 -19.89 -14.70
C LEU A 203 -18.81 -20.97 -13.93
N TYR A 204 -18.17 -22.12 -13.67
CA TYR A 204 -18.74 -23.20 -12.87
C TYR A 204 -18.94 -22.80 -11.39
N LYS A 205 -17.96 -22.11 -10.80
CA LYS A 205 -18.00 -21.70 -9.38
C LYS A 205 -18.80 -20.42 -9.14
N PHE A 206 -19.08 -19.64 -10.18
CA PHE A 206 -19.89 -18.42 -10.14
C PHE A 206 -21.24 -18.60 -9.42
N PRO A 207 -22.11 -19.56 -9.81
CA PRO A 207 -23.37 -19.78 -9.10
C PRO A 207 -23.15 -20.24 -7.66
N VAL A 208 -22.13 -21.07 -7.40
CA VAL A 208 -21.85 -21.56 -6.05
C VAL A 208 -21.45 -20.43 -5.11
N MET A 209 -20.59 -19.52 -5.56
CA MET A 209 -20.20 -18.32 -4.82
C MET A 209 -21.40 -17.40 -4.56
N LEU A 210 -22.27 -17.23 -5.56
CA LEU A 210 -23.48 -16.42 -5.43
C LEU A 210 -24.39 -16.97 -4.33
N PHE A 211 -24.80 -18.23 -4.42
CA PHE A 211 -25.73 -18.83 -3.46
C PHE A 211 -25.12 -19.02 -2.07
N LYS A 212 -23.86 -19.44 -1.97
CA LYS A 212 -23.19 -19.64 -0.68
C LYS A 212 -22.98 -18.31 0.04
N GLY A 213 -22.56 -17.27 -0.68
CA GLY A 213 -22.41 -15.93 -0.12
C GLY A 213 -23.74 -15.33 0.32
N TRP A 214 -24.80 -15.46 -0.48
CA TRP A 214 -26.14 -15.06 -0.05
C TRP A 214 -26.62 -15.83 1.17
N LYS A 215 -26.48 -17.16 1.19
CA LYS A 215 -26.84 -17.97 2.35
C LYS A 215 -26.13 -17.45 3.62
N ARG A 216 -24.82 -17.24 3.55
CA ARG A 216 -24.02 -16.73 4.67
C ARG A 216 -24.46 -15.33 5.10
N LEU A 217 -24.65 -14.40 4.17
CA LEU A 217 -25.09 -13.04 4.47
C LEU A 217 -26.51 -13.00 5.07
N ILE A 218 -27.40 -13.90 4.63
CA ILE A 218 -28.75 -14.05 5.20
C ILE A 218 -28.69 -14.69 6.58
N GLU A 219 -27.86 -15.71 6.78
CA GLU A 219 -27.62 -16.33 8.09
C GLU A 219 -27.01 -15.32 9.08
N ASP A 220 -26.07 -14.48 8.64
CA ASP A 220 -25.48 -13.40 9.45
C ASP A 220 -26.51 -12.31 9.80
N LEU A 221 -27.52 -12.12 8.94
CA LEU A 221 -28.64 -11.21 9.19
C LEU A 221 -29.67 -11.79 10.17
N VAL A 222 -29.95 -13.11 10.10
CA VAL A 222 -30.99 -13.81 10.87
C VAL A 222 -30.49 -14.37 12.21
N GLY A 223 -29.25 -14.85 12.27
CA GLY A 223 -28.65 -15.56 13.42
C GLY A 223 -28.21 -14.66 14.57
N ARG A 224 -28.50 -13.35 14.53
CA ARG A 224 -28.08 -12.34 15.50
C ARG A 224 -29.02 -12.32 16.73
N GLU A 225 -29.21 -13.46 17.40
CA GLU A 225 -29.92 -13.55 18.69
C GLU A 225 -28.95 -13.32 19.87
N GLY A 226 -28.71 -12.06 20.21
CA GLY A 226 -27.91 -11.68 21.38
C GLY A 226 -27.96 -10.16 21.66
N PRO A 227 -27.58 -9.69 22.86
CA PRO A 227 -27.72 -8.31 23.33
C PRO A 227 -26.85 -7.27 22.60
N PHE A 228 -26.30 -7.60 21.42
CA PHE A 228 -25.66 -6.66 20.49
C PHE A 228 -26.73 -5.89 19.69
N LEU A 229 -27.56 -5.18 20.46
CA LEU A 229 -28.49 -4.13 20.07
C LEU A 229 -27.69 -2.90 19.63
N GLU A 230 -27.10 -2.95 18.45
CA GLU A 230 -26.87 -1.74 17.68
C GLU A 230 -27.62 -1.89 16.35
N THR A 231 -28.79 -1.25 16.30
CA THR A 231 -29.64 -1.02 15.11
C THR A 231 -28.88 -0.43 13.91
N ALA A 232 -27.63 -0.01 14.14
CA ALA A 232 -26.67 0.55 13.21
C ALA A 232 -26.16 -0.41 12.12
N CYS A 233 -25.97 -1.70 12.40
CA CYS A 233 -25.31 -2.62 11.46
C CYS A 233 -26.26 -3.35 10.49
N VAL A 234 -27.56 -3.41 10.80
CA VAL A 234 -28.58 -4.06 9.96
C VAL A 234 -28.69 -3.42 8.56
N PRO A 235 -28.64 -2.08 8.42
CA PRO A 235 -28.57 -1.43 7.11
C PRO A 235 -27.39 -1.93 6.24
N PHE A 236 -26.21 -2.10 6.82
CA PHE A 236 -25.02 -2.56 6.07
C PHE A 236 -25.13 -3.99 5.59
N ALA A 237 -25.64 -4.88 6.43
CA ALA A 237 -25.86 -6.28 6.07
C ALA A 237 -26.87 -6.39 4.91
N GLY A 238 -27.96 -5.62 4.94
CA GLY A 238 -28.92 -5.56 3.84
C GLY A 238 -28.31 -5.03 2.54
N LEU A 239 -27.48 -3.99 2.60
CA LEU A 239 -26.78 -3.44 1.44
C LEU A 239 -25.77 -4.45 0.85
N ALA A 240 -25.04 -5.17 1.71
CA ALA A 240 -24.10 -6.21 1.29
C ALA A 240 -24.79 -7.35 0.53
N ILE A 241 -25.99 -7.77 0.94
CA ILE A 241 -26.79 -8.78 0.24
C ILE A 241 -27.13 -8.34 -1.20
N ILE A 242 -27.52 -7.06 -1.36
CA ILE A 242 -27.87 -6.49 -2.67
C ILE A 242 -26.62 -6.33 -3.55
N LEU A 243 -25.49 -5.92 -2.98
CA LEU A 243 -24.25 -5.70 -3.73
C LEU A 243 -23.48 -6.99 -4.02
N TRP A 244 -23.81 -8.10 -3.34
CA TRP A 244 -23.11 -9.37 -3.49
C TRP A 244 -23.00 -9.87 -4.94
N PRO A 245 -24.05 -9.86 -5.79
CA PRO A 245 -23.93 -10.29 -7.19
C PRO A 245 -22.88 -9.52 -7.99
N PHE A 246 -22.73 -8.21 -7.72
CA PHE A 246 -21.71 -7.39 -8.37
C PHE A 246 -20.29 -7.77 -7.89
N ALA A 247 -20.14 -8.12 -6.60
CA ALA A 247 -18.88 -8.62 -6.08
C ALA A 247 -18.51 -9.97 -6.73
N VAL A 248 -19.48 -10.88 -6.92
CA VAL A 248 -19.25 -12.15 -7.63
C VAL A 248 -18.87 -11.92 -9.09
N LEU A 249 -19.54 -10.99 -9.79
CA LEU A 249 -19.17 -10.60 -11.16
C LEU A 249 -17.75 -10.01 -11.23
N GLY A 250 -17.39 -9.17 -10.26
CA GLY A 250 -16.03 -8.64 -10.13
C GLY A 250 -14.99 -9.75 -9.93
N ALA A 251 -15.29 -10.74 -9.08
CA ALA A 251 -14.41 -11.90 -8.86
C ALA A 251 -14.25 -12.77 -10.11
N PHE A 252 -15.32 -12.95 -10.89
CA PHE A 252 -15.28 -13.65 -12.17
C PHE A 252 -14.36 -12.93 -13.17
N LEU A 253 -14.54 -11.63 -13.37
CA LEU A 253 -13.70 -10.82 -14.26
C LEU A 253 -12.24 -10.81 -13.78
N ALA A 254 -12.01 -10.67 -12.47
CA ALA A 254 -10.67 -10.73 -11.88
C ALA A 254 -9.99 -12.08 -12.16
N SER A 255 -10.74 -13.20 -12.12
CA SER A 255 -10.21 -14.53 -12.44
C SER A 255 -9.71 -14.62 -13.88
N ILE A 256 -10.46 -14.05 -14.83
CA ILE A 256 -10.05 -13.98 -16.24
C ILE A 256 -8.76 -13.15 -16.37
N ILE A 257 -8.69 -12.00 -15.71
CA ILE A 257 -7.50 -11.13 -15.76
C ILE A 257 -6.28 -11.81 -15.12
N CYS A 258 -6.48 -12.53 -14.01
CA CYS A 258 -5.42 -13.26 -13.32
C CYS A 258 -4.84 -14.43 -14.14
N SER A 259 -5.58 -14.96 -15.13
CA SER A 259 -5.07 -16.04 -15.99
C SER A 259 -3.84 -15.63 -16.81
N ILE A 260 -3.72 -14.35 -17.16
CA ILE A 260 -2.60 -13.83 -17.98
C ILE A 260 -1.25 -13.93 -17.24
N PRO A 261 -1.06 -13.33 -16.03
CA PRO A 261 0.21 -13.43 -15.33
C PRO A 261 0.52 -14.86 -14.88
N PHE A 262 -0.49 -15.67 -14.53
CA PHE A 262 -0.29 -17.08 -14.20
C PHE A 262 0.23 -17.85 -15.43
N GLY A 263 -0.43 -17.73 -16.58
CA GLY A 263 -0.02 -18.42 -17.80
C GLY A 263 1.37 -17.98 -18.28
N ALA A 264 1.66 -16.68 -18.20
CA ALA A 264 2.96 -16.13 -18.56
C ALA A 264 4.10 -16.60 -17.62
N TYR A 265 3.79 -16.98 -16.36
CA TYR A 265 4.79 -17.48 -15.42
C TYR A 265 5.41 -18.81 -15.86
N ALA A 266 4.78 -19.55 -16.76
CA ALA A 266 5.39 -20.73 -17.38
C ALA A 266 6.75 -20.42 -18.03
N ALA A 267 6.92 -19.24 -18.64
CA ALA A 267 8.20 -18.79 -19.18
C ALA A 267 9.29 -18.67 -18.09
N VAL A 268 8.90 -18.18 -16.91
CA VAL A 268 9.82 -18.05 -15.77
C VAL A 268 10.27 -19.41 -15.30
N VAL A 269 9.36 -20.40 -15.23
CA VAL A 269 9.69 -21.78 -14.85
C VAL A 269 10.65 -22.42 -15.86
N VAL A 270 10.40 -22.29 -17.17
CA VAL A 270 11.33 -22.78 -18.20
C VAL A 270 12.72 -22.18 -18.00
N TYR A 271 12.78 -20.88 -17.72
CA TYR A 271 14.02 -20.16 -17.58
C TYR A 271 14.81 -20.55 -16.31
N GLN A 272 14.12 -20.67 -15.17
CA GLN A 272 14.70 -21.08 -13.90
C GLN A 272 15.20 -22.53 -13.95
N GLU A 273 14.35 -23.46 -14.37
CA GLU A 273 14.63 -24.90 -14.35
C GLU A 273 15.45 -25.39 -15.54
N SER A 274 15.67 -24.51 -16.52
CA SER A 274 16.33 -24.79 -17.78
C SER A 274 15.69 -25.97 -18.53
N SER A 275 14.36 -26.07 -18.47
CA SER A 275 13.61 -27.22 -19.00
C SER A 275 12.23 -26.80 -19.49
N LEU A 276 11.97 -27.03 -20.78
CA LEU A 276 10.65 -26.79 -21.37
C LEU A 276 9.57 -27.69 -20.75
N PHE A 277 9.91 -28.95 -20.48
CA PHE A 277 8.99 -29.93 -19.91
C PHE A 277 8.46 -29.48 -18.54
N LEU A 278 9.33 -28.90 -17.70
CA LEU A 278 8.93 -28.36 -16.40
C LEU A 278 8.05 -27.11 -16.54
N GLY A 279 8.30 -26.26 -17.53
CA GLY A 279 7.39 -25.16 -17.85
C GLY A 279 6.01 -25.62 -18.28
N LEU A 280 5.91 -26.62 -19.15
CA LEU A 280 4.63 -27.22 -19.55
C LEU A 280 3.95 -27.95 -18.39
N SER A 281 4.73 -28.59 -17.52
CA SER A 281 4.22 -29.18 -16.27
C SER A 281 3.61 -28.12 -15.35
N TYR A 282 4.21 -26.92 -15.30
CA TYR A 282 3.65 -25.78 -14.59
C TYR A 282 2.32 -25.31 -15.22
N VAL A 283 2.21 -25.22 -16.55
CA VAL A 283 0.95 -24.83 -17.24
C VAL A 283 -0.23 -25.72 -16.86
N ILE A 284 0.00 -27.01 -16.64
CA ILE A 284 -1.09 -27.89 -16.19
C ILE A 284 -1.32 -27.72 -14.69
N SER A 285 -0.26 -27.50 -13.91
CA SER A 285 -0.33 -27.33 -12.47
C SER A 285 -0.93 -25.99 -12.04
N SER A 286 -0.82 -24.92 -12.84
CA SER A 286 -1.42 -23.60 -12.58
C SER A 286 -2.93 -23.70 -12.47
N VAL A 287 -3.56 -24.52 -13.29
CA VAL A 287 -5.00 -24.82 -13.23
C VAL A 287 -5.38 -25.45 -11.90
N SER A 288 -4.60 -26.44 -11.44
CA SER A 288 -4.79 -27.09 -10.13
C SER A 288 -4.62 -26.10 -8.97
N ILE A 289 -3.60 -25.23 -9.03
CA ILE A 289 -3.35 -24.19 -8.02
C ILE A 289 -4.50 -23.19 -7.95
N PHE A 290 -5.02 -22.76 -9.10
CA PHE A 290 -6.14 -21.82 -9.16
C PHE A 290 -7.44 -22.45 -8.66
N ASP A 291 -7.71 -23.71 -9.04
CA ASP A 291 -8.87 -24.45 -8.58
C ASP A 291 -8.83 -24.68 -7.06
N GLU A 292 -7.68 -25.07 -6.51
CA GLU A 292 -7.47 -25.21 -5.06
C GLU A 292 -7.69 -23.88 -4.33
N TYR A 293 -7.07 -22.79 -4.80
CA TYR A 293 -7.26 -21.45 -4.22
C TYR A 293 -8.74 -21.04 -4.23
N THR A 294 -9.45 -21.28 -5.33
CA THR A 294 -10.87 -20.93 -5.42
C THR A 294 -11.76 -21.87 -4.59
N ASN A 295 -11.36 -23.12 -4.35
CA ASN A 295 -12.03 -24.00 -3.40
C ASN A 295 -11.89 -23.46 -1.98
N ASP A 296 -10.69 -23.03 -1.57
CA ASP A 296 -10.44 -22.45 -0.26
C ASP A 296 -11.23 -21.16 -0.03
N VAL A 297 -11.21 -20.24 -1.00
CA VAL A 297 -11.99 -18.99 -0.94
C VAL A 297 -13.49 -19.25 -0.79
N LEU A 298 -13.97 -20.35 -1.35
CA LEU A 298 -15.37 -20.73 -1.33
C LEU A 298 -15.69 -21.76 -0.23
N ASP A 299 -14.78 -22.04 0.70
CA ASP A 299 -14.88 -23.06 1.74
C ASP A 299 -15.43 -24.40 1.19
N MET A 300 -14.93 -24.85 0.03
CA MET A 300 -15.26 -26.15 -0.57
C MET A 300 -14.33 -27.26 -0.07
N ALA A 301 -14.50 -28.49 -0.57
CA ALA A 301 -13.61 -29.59 -0.22
C ALA A 301 -12.14 -29.23 -0.55
N PRO A 302 -11.19 -29.54 0.35
CA PRO A 302 -9.79 -29.17 0.17
C PRO A 302 -9.15 -29.90 -1.01
N GLY A 303 -8.25 -29.20 -1.70
CA GLY A 303 -7.52 -29.72 -2.86
C GLY A 303 -8.17 -29.37 -4.20
N SER A 304 -7.62 -29.93 -5.28
CA SER A 304 -8.10 -29.73 -6.65
C SER A 304 -8.33 -31.08 -7.35
N CYS A 305 -9.30 -31.12 -8.26
CA CYS A 305 -9.52 -32.28 -9.12
C CYS A 305 -8.56 -32.33 -10.34
N PHE A 306 -7.77 -31.28 -10.56
CA PHE A 306 -6.82 -31.20 -11.67
C PHE A 306 -5.44 -31.75 -11.28
N PRO A 307 -4.71 -32.36 -12.24
CA PRO A 307 -3.39 -32.92 -11.98
C PRO A 307 -2.38 -31.83 -11.59
N ARG A 308 -1.58 -32.13 -10.56
CA ARG A 308 -0.50 -31.27 -10.08
C ARG A 308 0.84 -31.95 -10.34
N PHE A 309 1.53 -31.52 -11.38
CA PHE A 309 2.84 -32.05 -11.73
C PHE A 309 3.94 -31.35 -10.96
N LYS A 310 5.05 -32.06 -10.71
CA LYS A 310 6.26 -31.46 -10.13
C LYS A 310 6.98 -30.68 -11.21
N TYR A 311 7.00 -29.35 -11.08
CA TYR A 311 7.62 -28.44 -12.05
C TYR A 311 8.89 -27.74 -11.54
N ARG A 312 9.36 -28.08 -10.33
CA ARG A 312 10.59 -27.53 -9.72
C ARG A 312 11.48 -28.66 -9.22
N LYS A 313 12.76 -28.66 -9.60
CA LYS A 313 13.71 -29.73 -9.23
C LYS A 313 14.09 -29.69 -7.74
N ASP A 314 14.16 -28.49 -7.16
CA ASP A 314 14.78 -28.20 -5.85
C ASP A 314 13.80 -27.82 -4.72
N GLU A 315 12.63 -28.47 -4.64
CA GLU A 315 11.71 -28.21 -3.52
C GLU A 315 12.27 -28.62 -2.14
N ALA A 316 13.36 -29.41 -2.10
CA ALA A 316 14.01 -29.85 -0.86
C ALA A 316 15.19 -28.98 -0.39
N SER A 317 15.72 -28.08 -1.24
CA SER A 317 16.95 -27.30 -0.96
C SER A 317 16.74 -25.78 -0.96
N SER A 318 15.50 -25.32 -1.09
CA SER A 318 15.12 -23.90 -1.04
C SER A 318 15.12 -23.35 0.40
N HIS A 319 16.28 -23.40 1.09
CA HIS A 319 16.54 -22.70 2.35
C HIS A 319 17.23 -21.33 2.16
N GLY A 320 17.33 -20.84 0.93
CA GLY A 320 17.85 -19.50 0.63
C GLY A 320 16.88 -18.71 -0.25
N GLY A 321 16.20 -17.71 0.32
CA GLY A 321 15.66 -16.59 -0.46
C GLY A 321 14.15 -16.50 -0.68
N SER A 322 13.33 -17.41 -0.16
CA SER A 322 11.87 -17.20 -0.11
C SER A 322 11.47 -16.70 1.27
N LEU A 323 10.62 -15.66 1.30
CA LEU A 323 9.91 -15.07 2.46
C LEU A 323 8.98 -16.09 3.13
N SER A 324 9.55 -17.23 3.52
CA SER A 324 8.89 -18.30 4.22
C SER A 324 8.98 -18.03 5.71
N ARG A 325 7.78 -17.95 6.29
CA ARG A 325 7.48 -17.87 7.72
C ARG A 325 8.45 -18.77 8.52
N PRO A 326 9.09 -18.29 9.60
CA PRO A 326 9.94 -19.14 10.44
C PRO A 326 9.13 -20.34 10.94
N THR A 327 9.82 -21.46 11.11
CA THR A 327 9.31 -22.78 11.50
C THR A 327 8.49 -22.79 12.80
N SER A 328 8.52 -21.72 13.59
CA SER A 328 7.68 -21.54 14.78
C SER A 328 6.21 -21.27 14.48
N PHE A 329 5.86 -20.96 13.23
CA PHE A 329 4.49 -20.66 12.80
C PHE A 329 3.84 -21.76 11.96
N LYS A 330 4.46 -22.94 11.83
CA LYS A 330 3.74 -24.12 11.33
C LYS A 330 2.69 -24.49 12.39
N GLU A 331 1.42 -24.27 12.06
CA GLU A 331 0.31 -24.89 12.78
C GLU A 331 0.62 -26.39 12.95
N LYS A 332 0.64 -26.85 14.20
CA LYS A 332 0.74 -28.28 14.50
C LYS A 332 -0.44 -29.00 13.83
N PRO A 333 -0.20 -30.07 13.06
CA PRO A 333 -1.30 -30.84 12.49
C PRO A 333 -2.02 -31.63 13.59
N ASP A 334 -3.34 -31.58 13.52
CA ASP A 334 -4.35 -32.45 14.16
C ASP A 334 -4.44 -32.54 15.70
N VAL A 335 -5.43 -31.83 16.24
CA VAL A 335 -6.39 -32.44 17.17
C VAL A 335 -7.79 -32.01 16.74
N LYS A 336 -8.60 -32.98 16.28
CA LYS A 336 -10.03 -32.85 15.98
C LYS A 336 -10.74 -31.95 17.01
N LYS A 337 -11.07 -30.72 16.61
CA LYS A 337 -12.06 -29.90 17.31
C LYS A 337 -13.30 -29.81 16.43
N ALA A 338 -14.38 -30.39 16.93
CA ALA A 338 -15.75 -30.16 16.44
C ALA A 338 -16.01 -28.65 16.28
N PRO A 339 -16.91 -28.22 15.38
CA PRO A 339 -17.19 -26.80 15.15
C PRO A 339 -17.67 -26.17 16.44
N GLN A 340 -16.79 -25.43 17.11
CA GLN A 340 -17.14 -24.67 18.29
C GLN A 340 -18.01 -23.51 17.84
N ARG A 341 -19.31 -23.62 18.14
CA ARG A 341 -20.21 -22.47 18.32
C ARG A 341 -19.43 -21.41 19.10
N VAL A 342 -19.18 -20.27 18.47
CA VAL A 342 -18.50 -19.13 19.08
C VAL A 342 -19.41 -18.58 20.18
N THR A 343 -19.24 -19.08 21.41
CA THR A 343 -19.73 -18.40 22.60
C THR A 343 -18.81 -17.20 22.83
N SER A 344 -19.34 -16.01 22.60
CA SER A 344 -18.64 -14.75 22.77
C SER A 344 -18.19 -14.59 24.21
N PHE A 345 -16.87 -14.65 24.45
CA PHE A 345 -16.29 -13.98 25.61
C PHE A 345 -15.82 -12.60 25.19
N LYS A 346 -16.49 -11.62 25.80
CA LYS A 346 -16.28 -10.19 25.70
C LYS A 346 -14.91 -9.84 26.32
N SER A 347 -13.89 -9.75 25.49
CA SER A 347 -12.81 -8.78 25.70
C SER A 347 -12.81 -7.87 24.49
N SER A 348 -13.10 -6.60 24.73
CA SER A 348 -13.04 -5.48 23.82
C SER A 348 -11.68 -5.40 23.13
N PHE A 349 -11.50 -6.13 22.03
CA PHE A 349 -10.43 -5.90 21.09
C PHE A 349 -11.01 -5.07 19.95
N ASP A 350 -10.76 -3.77 19.99
CA ASP A 350 -11.01 -2.90 18.86
C ASP A 350 -10.19 -3.42 17.67
N GLU A 351 -10.85 -3.88 16.63
CA GLU A 351 -10.21 -4.17 15.35
C GLU A 351 -9.55 -2.88 14.84
N PHE A 352 -8.21 -2.84 14.81
CA PHE A 352 -7.50 -1.62 14.46
C PHE A 352 -7.73 -1.29 12.98
N ASN A 353 -8.01 -0.01 12.68
CA ASN A 353 -8.10 0.48 11.30
C ASN A 353 -6.68 0.72 10.75
N PRO A 354 -6.30 0.22 9.55
CA PRO A 354 -4.97 0.40 8.98
C PRO A 354 -4.53 1.88 8.88
N PHE A 355 -5.47 2.78 8.61
CA PHE A 355 -5.19 4.22 8.56
C PHE A 355 -4.92 4.81 9.94
N LYS A 356 -5.59 4.30 10.99
CA LYS A 356 -5.31 4.71 12.38
C LYS A 356 -3.90 4.29 12.82
N LEU A 357 -3.38 3.14 12.38
CA LEU A 357 -1.98 2.79 12.66
C LEU A 357 -1.03 3.79 11.99
N LEU A 358 -1.33 4.16 10.74
CA LEU A 358 -0.54 5.16 10.05
C LEU A 358 -0.61 6.52 10.79
N ASP A 359 -1.78 6.92 11.29
CA ASP A 359 -1.93 8.13 12.13
C ASP A 359 -1.04 8.07 13.36
N HIS A 360 -1.04 6.92 14.04
CA HIS A 360 -0.19 6.67 15.20
C HIS A 360 1.29 6.80 14.86
N LEU A 361 1.74 6.17 13.77
CA LEU A 361 3.12 6.26 13.29
C LEU A 361 3.53 7.72 13.03
N PHE A 362 2.69 8.50 12.34
CA PHE A 362 3.01 9.89 12.02
C PHE A 362 2.96 10.82 13.24
N ALA A 363 2.08 10.56 14.21
CA ALA A 363 2.07 11.26 15.49
C ALA A 363 3.39 11.03 16.25
N GLU A 364 3.87 9.80 16.24
CA GLU A 364 5.12 9.41 16.88
C GLU A 364 6.36 9.99 16.15
N CYS A 365 6.35 9.97 14.80
CA CYS A 365 7.33 10.70 13.99
C CYS A 365 7.36 12.19 14.30
N LYS A 366 6.21 12.81 14.55
CA LYS A 366 6.15 14.22 14.95
C LYS A 366 6.75 14.42 16.34
N HIS A 367 6.46 13.54 17.29
CA HIS A 367 7.01 13.64 18.65
C HIS A 367 8.53 13.49 18.64
N HIS A 368 9.04 12.34 18.18
CA HIS A 368 10.49 12.10 18.13
C HIS A 368 11.23 12.99 17.13
N GLY A 369 10.56 13.45 16.07
CA GLY A 369 11.14 14.42 15.15
C GLY A 369 11.42 15.77 15.82
N LYS A 370 10.59 16.20 16.78
CA LYS A 370 10.85 17.43 17.56
C LYS A 370 12.07 17.26 18.47
N ASP A 371 12.21 16.10 19.11
CA ASP A 371 13.40 15.78 19.93
C ASP A 371 14.67 15.83 19.08
N LEU A 372 14.65 15.19 17.90
CA LEU A 372 15.78 15.18 16.97
C LEU A 372 16.08 16.57 16.37
N VAL A 373 15.10 17.46 16.26
CA VAL A 373 15.32 18.87 15.90
C VAL A 373 16.02 19.60 17.05
N ALA A 374 15.60 19.37 18.30
CA ALA A 374 16.21 19.98 19.48
C ALA A 374 17.66 19.49 19.69
N GLU A 375 17.94 18.22 19.42
CA GLU A 375 19.28 17.62 19.43
C GLU A 375 20.17 18.06 18.26
N GLY A 376 19.63 18.81 17.29
CA GLY A 376 20.38 19.26 16.10
C GLY A 376 20.63 18.16 15.06
N VAL A 377 20.03 16.98 15.22
CA VAL A 377 20.12 15.87 14.26
C VAL A 377 19.30 16.15 13.00
N ILE A 378 18.15 16.82 13.10
CA ILE A 378 17.41 17.29 11.92
C ILE A 378 17.78 18.75 11.65
N THR A 379 18.34 19.01 10.46
CA THR A 379 18.85 20.32 10.07
C THR A 379 17.94 21.03 9.05
N PRO A 380 18.10 22.35 8.83
CA PRO A 380 17.34 23.06 7.78
C PRO A 380 17.56 22.46 6.39
N LYS A 381 18.76 21.94 6.12
CA LYS A 381 19.11 21.29 4.85
C LYS A 381 18.27 20.03 4.61
N ASP A 382 17.96 19.28 5.66
CA ASP A 382 17.15 18.06 5.57
C ASP A 382 15.69 18.39 5.21
N ILE A 383 15.15 19.48 5.78
CA ILE A 383 13.81 20.00 5.46
C ILE A 383 13.74 20.50 4.02
N GLU A 384 14.74 21.28 3.58
CA GLU A 384 14.81 21.81 2.21
C GLU A 384 15.00 20.71 1.17
N ALA A 385 15.87 19.73 1.44
CA ALA A 385 16.11 18.62 0.53
C ALA A 385 14.86 17.74 0.38
N THR A 386 14.11 17.53 1.48
CA THR A 386 12.84 16.80 1.46
C THR A 386 11.78 17.56 0.67
N LYS A 387 11.65 18.88 0.86
CA LYS A 387 10.74 19.74 0.08
C LYS A 387 11.09 19.79 -1.41
N ALA A 388 12.38 19.73 -1.73
CA ALA A 388 12.88 19.72 -3.11
C ALA A 388 12.73 18.36 -3.81
N GLY A 389 12.19 17.34 -3.14
CA GLY A 389 12.02 16.00 -3.70
C GLY A 389 13.33 15.28 -4.00
N LYS A 390 14.45 15.69 -3.37
CA LYS A 390 15.75 15.05 -3.62
C LYS A 390 15.77 13.66 -2.98
N VAL A 391 16.00 12.65 -3.81
CA VAL A 391 16.12 11.23 -3.44
C VAL A 391 17.19 10.97 -2.38
N SER A 392 18.20 11.85 -2.28
CA SER A 392 19.33 11.71 -1.36
C SER A 392 19.05 12.14 0.09
N SER A 393 17.88 12.71 0.42
CA SER A 393 17.54 13.08 1.81
C SER A 393 16.40 12.21 2.35
N GLY A 394 16.58 10.90 2.30
CA GLY A 394 15.64 9.91 2.87
C GLY A 394 15.44 10.03 4.38
N LEU A 395 16.15 10.92 5.08
CA LEU A 395 16.10 11.09 6.52
C LEU A 395 14.67 11.27 7.05
N LEU A 396 13.89 12.21 6.51
CA LEU A 396 12.54 12.49 7.04
C LEU A 396 11.47 11.51 6.54
N ASN A 397 11.58 11.05 5.29
CA ASN A 397 10.57 10.20 4.68
C ASN A 397 10.78 8.70 4.93
N VAL A 398 12.01 8.28 5.21
CA VAL A 398 12.40 6.86 5.37
C VAL A 398 13.06 6.63 6.73
N GLY A 399 14.08 7.42 7.07
CA GLY A 399 14.89 7.26 8.28
C GLY A 399 14.12 7.51 9.59
N LEU A 400 13.38 8.62 9.69
CA LEU A 400 12.61 8.99 10.87
C LEU A 400 11.48 7.99 11.16
N PRO A 401 10.64 7.58 10.18
CA PRO A 401 9.72 6.47 10.38
C PRO A 401 10.40 5.17 10.78
N ALA A 402 11.57 4.85 10.21
CA ALA A 402 12.28 3.61 10.55
C ALA A 402 12.80 3.63 11.98
N TYR A 403 13.30 4.77 12.43
CA TYR A 403 13.74 5.02 13.80
C TYR A 403 12.58 4.89 14.81
N VAL A 404 11.41 5.43 14.48
CA VAL A 404 10.21 5.32 15.31
C VAL A 404 9.72 3.87 15.42
N ILE A 405 9.69 3.14 14.29
CA ILE A 405 9.33 1.72 14.29
C ILE A 405 10.33 0.90 15.10
N LEU A 406 11.63 1.18 14.97
CA LEU A 406 12.65 0.53 15.79
C LEU A 406 12.39 0.73 17.29
N LYS A 407 12.10 1.96 17.73
CA LYS A 407 11.77 2.22 19.15
C LYS A 407 10.59 1.39 19.63
N ALA A 408 9.54 1.26 18.81
CA ALA A 408 8.40 0.42 19.14
C ALA A 408 8.79 -1.06 19.23
N LEU A 409 9.64 -1.56 18.33
CA LEU A 409 10.14 -2.94 18.34
C LEU A 409 11.00 -3.22 19.58
N LEU A 410 11.94 -2.34 19.91
CA LEU A 410 12.81 -2.46 21.10
C LEU A 410 11.97 -2.48 22.38
N ARG A 411 11.01 -1.56 22.52
CA ARG A 411 10.07 -1.56 23.65
C ARG A 411 9.27 -2.86 23.73
N SER A 412 8.81 -3.37 22.59
CA SER A 412 8.01 -4.60 22.53
C SER A 412 8.83 -5.85 22.87
N ALA A 413 10.10 -5.89 22.43
CA ALA A 413 11.04 -6.95 22.75
C ALA A 413 11.38 -6.96 24.25
N LYS A 414 11.70 -5.79 24.82
CA LYS A 414 11.98 -5.62 26.27
C LYS A 414 10.79 -5.98 27.16
N ALA A 415 9.57 -5.63 26.73
CA ALA A 415 8.34 -5.96 27.45
C ALA A 415 7.93 -7.43 27.32
N ASN A 416 8.65 -8.24 26.52
CA ASN A 416 8.34 -9.64 26.23
C ASN A 416 6.87 -9.88 25.83
N CYS A 417 6.28 -8.93 25.09
CA CYS A 417 4.89 -9.03 24.67
C CYS A 417 4.76 -9.83 23.36
N ASP A 418 3.62 -10.50 23.17
CA ASP A 418 3.35 -11.27 21.94
C ASP A 418 3.11 -10.38 20.72
N GLY A 419 2.83 -9.09 20.91
CA GLY A 419 2.50 -8.12 19.88
C GLY A 419 3.54 -7.02 19.66
N LEU A 420 3.10 -5.91 19.07
CA LEU A 420 3.82 -4.64 18.94
C LEU A 420 3.16 -3.60 19.85
N ILE A 421 3.91 -3.05 20.80
CA ILE A 421 3.46 -2.01 21.73
C ILE A 421 3.55 -0.65 21.03
N LEU A 422 2.40 -0.01 20.84
CA LEU A 422 2.30 1.38 20.43
C LEU A 422 2.51 2.32 21.63
N SER A 423 2.89 3.57 21.36
CA SER A 423 3.21 4.55 22.41
C SER A 423 2.03 4.98 23.26
N ALA A 424 0.82 4.80 22.76
CA ALA A 424 -0.41 4.98 23.52
C ALA A 424 -0.69 3.82 24.51
N GLY A 425 0.21 2.83 24.63
CA GLY A 425 0.06 1.67 25.51
C GLY A 425 -0.79 0.54 24.90
N SER A 426 -1.36 0.73 23.72
CA SER A 426 -2.07 -0.32 22.99
C SER A 426 -1.10 -1.34 22.38
N VAL A 427 -1.46 -2.62 22.44
CA VAL A 427 -0.66 -3.72 21.90
C VAL A 427 -1.35 -4.28 20.66
N ILE A 428 -0.65 -4.33 19.53
CA ILE A 428 -1.13 -4.98 18.31
C ILE A 428 -0.59 -6.40 18.25
N THR A 429 -1.48 -7.38 18.37
CA THR A 429 -1.20 -8.81 18.27
C THR A 429 -1.68 -9.36 16.93
N SER A 430 -1.36 -10.63 16.65
CA SER A 430 -1.90 -11.33 15.47
C SER A 430 -3.43 -11.41 15.46
N GLU A 431 -4.07 -11.31 16.62
CA GLU A 431 -5.52 -11.48 16.79
C GLU A 431 -6.31 -10.17 16.62
N ASN A 432 -5.71 -9.02 16.97
CA ASN A 432 -6.37 -7.72 16.89
C ASN A 432 -5.89 -6.84 15.70
N ARG A 433 -4.96 -7.36 14.89
CA ARG A 433 -4.42 -6.63 13.74
C ARG A 433 -5.49 -6.40 12.66
N PRO A 434 -5.39 -5.30 11.89
CA PRO A 434 -6.23 -5.10 10.72
C PRO A 434 -6.06 -6.25 9.71
N LYS A 435 -7.16 -6.89 9.29
CA LYS A 435 -7.15 -8.03 8.33
C LYS A 435 -6.91 -7.63 6.86
N SER A 436 -6.19 -6.54 6.63
CA SER A 436 -5.87 -6.10 5.26
C SER A 436 -4.55 -6.74 4.79
N LYS A 437 -4.52 -7.26 3.55
CA LYS A 437 -3.30 -7.84 2.95
C LYS A 437 -2.09 -6.89 2.98
N ILE A 438 -2.34 -5.58 2.90
CA ILE A 438 -1.30 -4.54 2.96
C ILE A 438 -0.63 -4.53 4.34
N PHE A 439 -1.41 -4.73 5.41
CA PHE A 439 -0.90 -4.76 6.77
C PHE A 439 -0.11 -6.02 7.04
N ASP A 440 -0.59 -7.18 6.58
CA ASP A 440 0.14 -8.46 6.70
C ASP A 440 1.54 -8.35 6.10
N TRP A 441 1.67 -7.65 4.97
CA TRP A 441 2.94 -7.45 4.27
C TRP A 441 4.00 -6.69 5.09
N PHE A 442 3.60 -5.86 6.05
CA PHE A 442 4.53 -5.15 6.94
C PHE A 442 4.61 -5.75 8.33
N PHE A 443 3.48 -6.21 8.88
CA PHE A 443 3.39 -6.69 10.24
C PHE A 443 4.22 -7.96 10.44
N ASP A 444 4.08 -8.96 9.57
CA ASP A 444 4.80 -10.22 9.72
C ASP A 444 6.34 -10.01 9.67
N PRO A 445 6.90 -9.22 8.72
CA PRO A 445 8.31 -8.85 8.78
C PRO A 445 8.73 -8.11 10.05
N LEU A 446 7.90 -7.20 10.58
CA LEU A 446 8.19 -6.48 11.81
C LEU A 446 8.22 -7.41 13.03
N MET A 447 7.31 -8.38 13.10
CA MET A 447 7.31 -9.40 14.15
C MET A 447 8.56 -10.28 14.08
N VAL A 448 9.00 -10.66 12.88
CA VAL A 448 10.27 -11.38 12.71
C VAL A 448 11.45 -10.54 13.19
N ILE A 449 11.50 -9.25 12.85
CA ILE A 449 12.56 -8.35 13.33
C ILE A 449 12.50 -8.23 14.86
N LYS A 450 11.31 -8.13 15.47
CA LYS A 450 11.13 -8.09 16.93
C LYS A 450 11.76 -9.31 17.61
N GLU A 451 11.44 -10.52 17.13
CA GLU A 451 11.98 -11.75 17.72
C GLU A 451 13.50 -11.86 17.52
N GLN A 452 14.03 -11.39 16.39
CA GLN A 452 15.47 -11.37 16.15
C GLN A 452 16.20 -10.36 17.06
N ILE A 453 15.65 -9.16 17.23
CA ILE A 453 16.16 -8.16 18.19
C ILE A 453 16.14 -8.72 19.62
N LYS A 454 15.06 -9.40 20.00
CA LYS A 454 14.92 -10.03 21.31
C LYS A 454 15.94 -11.15 21.52
N ALA A 455 16.21 -11.97 20.50
CA ALA A 455 17.20 -13.03 20.55
C ALA A 455 18.63 -12.49 20.68
N GLU A 456 18.94 -11.37 20.03
CA GLU A 456 20.26 -10.74 20.07
C GLU A 456 20.58 -10.04 21.40
N ASN A 457 19.53 -9.64 22.14
CA ASN A 457 19.62 -9.05 23.48
C ASN A 457 20.60 -7.86 23.55
N PHE A 458 20.38 -6.85 22.70
CA PHE A 458 21.22 -5.65 22.61
C PHE A 458 21.35 -4.91 23.94
N THR A 459 22.55 -4.39 24.20
CA THR A 459 22.83 -3.42 25.27
C THR A 459 22.27 -2.04 24.91
N GLU A 460 22.11 -1.15 25.89
CA GLU A 460 21.58 0.21 25.66
C GLU A 460 22.46 1.01 24.67
N GLU A 461 23.78 0.79 24.69
CA GLU A 461 24.72 1.42 23.75
C GLU A 461 24.54 0.89 22.32
N GLU A 462 24.35 -0.42 22.16
CA GLU A 462 24.08 -1.05 20.86
C GLU A 462 22.71 -0.62 20.29
N GLU A 463 21.70 -0.46 21.15
CA GLU A 463 20.39 0.07 20.75
C GLU A 463 20.48 1.52 20.27
N ALA A 464 21.24 2.37 20.98
CA ALA A 464 21.48 3.75 20.58
C ALA A 464 22.26 3.82 19.25
N TYR A 465 23.24 2.93 19.06
CA TYR A 465 23.98 2.78 17.82
C TYR A 465 23.05 2.36 16.67
N LEU A 466 22.25 1.30 16.85
CA LEU A 466 21.26 0.83 15.87
C LEU A 466 20.25 1.95 15.52
N GLY A 467 19.80 2.71 16.52
CA GLY A 467 18.90 3.84 16.33
C GLY A 467 19.49 4.93 15.43
N LYS A 468 20.73 5.37 15.70
CA LYS A 468 21.43 6.34 14.84
C LYS A 468 21.70 5.77 13.45
N HIS A 469 22.05 4.48 13.37
CA HIS A 469 22.34 3.83 12.10
C HIS A 469 21.10 3.75 11.19
N VAL A 470 19.95 3.33 11.74
CA VAL A 470 18.66 3.28 11.02
C VAL A 470 18.23 4.66 10.50
N LEU A 471 18.46 5.70 11.31
CA LEU A 471 18.11 7.06 10.99
C LEU A 471 18.96 7.62 9.84
N LEU A 472 20.28 7.39 9.85
CA LEU A 472 21.26 8.06 8.99
C LEU A 472 21.84 7.20 7.85
N ILE A 473 21.46 5.93 7.70
CA ILE A 473 22.03 5.05 6.65
C ILE A 473 21.90 5.60 5.21
N SER A 474 20.91 6.47 4.95
CA SER A 474 20.77 7.15 3.65
C SER A 474 21.80 8.27 3.42
N ASP A 475 22.51 8.71 4.45
CA ASP A 475 23.59 9.71 4.40
C ASP A 475 24.87 9.14 5.04
N PRO A 476 25.70 8.42 4.25
CA PRO A 476 26.89 7.75 4.77
C PRO A 476 27.94 8.71 5.31
N LYS A 477 27.91 10.00 4.93
CA LYS A 477 28.84 11.01 5.46
C LYS A 477 28.43 11.37 6.88
N ARG A 478 27.17 11.75 7.07
CA ARG A 478 26.63 12.06 8.40
C ARG A 478 26.60 10.86 9.31
N LEU A 479 26.39 9.66 8.77
CA LEU A 479 26.52 8.43 9.54
C LEU A 479 27.94 8.32 10.10
N LYS A 480 28.99 8.41 9.28
CA LYS A 480 30.39 8.34 9.77
C LYS A 480 30.74 9.44 10.78
N GLU A 481 30.17 10.63 10.64
CA GLU A 481 30.43 11.77 11.55
C GLU A 481 29.69 11.66 12.89
N ASN A 482 28.50 11.04 12.93
CA ASN A 482 27.62 11.03 14.11
C ASN A 482 27.55 9.67 14.82
N LEU A 483 28.15 8.63 14.23
CA LEU A 483 28.16 7.28 14.79
C LEU A 483 29.25 7.17 15.87
N PRO A 484 28.90 6.80 17.11
CA PRO A 484 29.89 6.57 18.16
C PRO A 484 30.81 5.43 17.75
N HIS A 485 32.12 5.57 17.96
CA HIS A 485 33.04 4.44 17.82
C HIS A 485 32.79 3.48 18.98
N LEU A 486 32.24 2.30 18.69
CA LEU A 486 31.96 1.28 19.69
C LEU A 486 33.03 0.17 19.59
N PRO A 487 34.09 0.21 20.42
CA PRO A 487 35.21 -0.73 20.33
C PRO A 487 34.85 -2.19 20.65
N SER A 488 33.66 -2.43 21.20
CA SER A 488 33.13 -3.76 21.56
C SER A 488 32.32 -4.45 20.44
N LEU A 489 32.12 -3.80 19.29
CA LEU A 489 31.25 -4.31 18.24
C LEU A 489 32.01 -5.25 17.28
N ASN A 490 31.75 -6.55 17.39
CA ASN A 490 32.31 -7.55 16.47
C ASN A 490 31.79 -7.33 15.04
N GLU A 491 32.58 -7.70 14.02
CA GLU A 491 32.20 -7.55 12.60
C GLU A 491 30.86 -8.22 12.27
N GLN A 492 30.58 -9.38 12.89
CA GLN A 492 29.30 -10.07 12.76
C GLN A 492 28.12 -9.23 13.27
N LYS A 493 28.23 -8.68 14.49
CA LYS A 493 27.19 -7.83 15.09
C LYS A 493 26.97 -6.54 14.29
N GLN A 494 28.04 -5.97 13.75
CA GLN A 494 27.94 -4.81 12.86
C GLN A 494 27.18 -5.15 11.57
N ALA A 495 27.44 -6.31 10.98
CA ALA A 495 26.71 -6.78 9.79
C ALA A 495 25.23 -7.06 10.09
N GLU A 496 24.90 -7.57 11.28
CA GLU A 496 23.53 -7.79 11.72
C GLU A 496 22.78 -6.48 11.95
N ILE A 497 23.40 -5.51 12.62
CA ILE A 497 22.84 -4.16 12.79
C ILE A 497 22.59 -3.49 11.44
N ASP A 498 23.54 -3.59 10.50
CA ASP A 498 23.35 -3.09 9.14
C ASP A 498 22.20 -3.81 8.41
N ALA A 499 22.06 -5.13 8.60
CA ALA A 499 20.96 -5.90 8.05
C ALA A 499 19.60 -5.46 8.62
N PHE A 500 19.49 -5.23 9.93
CA PHE A 500 18.28 -4.67 10.54
C PHE A 500 17.96 -3.28 10.01
N ALA A 501 18.97 -2.40 9.94
CA ALA A 501 18.81 -1.05 9.43
C ALA A 501 18.30 -1.01 7.99
N ARG A 502 18.89 -1.83 7.11
CA ARG A 502 18.44 -1.95 5.71
C ARG A 502 17.03 -2.49 5.58
N ARG A 503 16.66 -3.52 6.37
CA ARG A 503 15.30 -4.09 6.35
C ARG A 503 14.25 -3.09 6.81
N LEU A 504 14.51 -2.37 7.91
CA LEU A 504 13.61 -1.34 8.42
C LEU A 504 13.46 -0.18 7.43
N GLN A 505 14.56 0.29 6.83
CA GLN A 505 14.48 1.31 5.78
C GLN A 505 13.74 0.83 4.54
N GLY A 506 13.88 -0.44 4.13
CA GLY A 506 13.12 -0.99 3.02
C GLY A 506 11.61 -0.99 3.28
N ILE A 507 11.20 -1.35 4.50
CA ILE A 507 9.80 -1.29 4.95
C ILE A 507 9.29 0.16 4.90
N THR A 508 9.99 1.11 5.51
CA THR A 508 9.51 2.50 5.58
C THR A 508 9.58 3.24 4.27
N LYS A 509 10.54 2.90 3.40
CA LYS A 509 10.59 3.38 2.02
C LYS A 509 9.35 2.92 1.24
N SER A 510 8.90 1.68 1.45
CA SER A 510 7.65 1.18 0.86
C SER A 510 6.44 1.94 1.40
N ILE A 511 6.40 2.21 2.71
CA ILE A 511 5.35 3.04 3.33
C ILE A 511 5.33 4.46 2.74
N SER A 512 6.50 5.08 2.53
CA SER A 512 6.61 6.44 1.99
C SER A 512 6.11 6.60 0.55
N ARG A 513 6.00 5.50 -0.19
CA ARG A 513 5.49 5.48 -1.56
C ARG A 513 3.96 5.45 -1.62
N TYR A 514 3.28 5.27 -0.50
CA TYR A 514 1.83 5.30 -0.49
C TYR A 514 1.30 6.73 -0.71
N PRO A 515 0.31 6.93 -1.60
CA PRO A 515 -0.23 8.25 -1.88
C PRO A 515 -0.74 8.97 -0.63
N THR A 516 -1.40 8.24 0.26
CA THR A 516 -1.92 8.76 1.54
C THR A 516 -0.81 9.13 2.52
N ALA A 517 0.36 8.47 2.44
CA ALA A 517 1.51 8.77 3.28
C ALA A 517 2.16 10.11 2.90
N LYS A 518 2.20 10.47 1.61
CA LYS A 518 2.81 11.72 1.16
C LYS A 518 2.20 12.94 1.83
N ARG A 519 0.87 13.05 1.89
CA ARG A 519 0.17 14.17 2.56
C ARG A 519 0.56 14.28 4.04
N ARG A 520 0.70 13.14 4.70
CA ARG A 520 1.09 13.05 6.12
C ARG A 520 2.56 13.46 6.29
N PHE A 521 3.44 13.08 5.36
CA PHE A 521 4.82 13.55 5.32
C PHE A 521 4.92 15.06 5.08
N ASP A 522 4.15 15.64 4.15
CA ASP A 522 4.13 17.08 3.92
C ASP A 522 3.70 17.84 5.19
N ALA A 523 2.68 17.34 5.90
CA ALA A 523 2.24 17.89 7.18
C ALA A 523 3.30 17.75 8.27
N LEU A 524 3.98 16.60 8.34
CA LEU A 524 5.09 16.35 9.28
C LEU A 524 6.27 17.30 9.00
N VAL A 525 6.71 17.40 7.75
CA VAL A 525 7.79 18.30 7.32
C VAL A 525 7.46 19.75 7.62
N LYS A 526 6.19 20.16 7.43
CA LYS A 526 5.73 21.50 7.82
C LYS A 526 5.84 21.70 9.34
N ALA A 527 5.34 20.76 10.14
CA ALA A 527 5.41 20.88 11.60
C ALA A 527 6.85 20.90 12.13
N LEU A 528 7.75 20.08 11.58
CA LEU A 528 9.17 20.08 11.94
C LEU A 528 9.88 21.35 11.48
N SER A 529 9.51 21.90 10.32
CA SER A 529 10.00 23.19 9.83
C SER A 529 9.63 24.35 10.77
N GLU A 530 8.42 24.33 11.33
CA GLU A 530 7.96 25.31 12.32
C GLU A 530 8.71 25.15 13.65
N GLU A 531 8.92 23.92 14.10
CA GLU A 531 9.70 23.62 15.31
C GLU A 531 11.16 24.06 15.19
N LEU A 532 11.78 23.82 14.04
CA LEU A 532 13.14 24.23 13.74
C LEU A 532 13.28 25.75 13.76
N ALA A 533 12.30 26.47 13.19
CA ALA A 533 12.26 27.93 13.24
C ALA A 533 12.10 28.45 14.68
N ARG A 534 11.30 27.77 15.52
CA ARG A 534 11.13 28.10 16.94
C ARG A 534 12.42 27.89 17.73
N THR A 535 13.11 26.77 17.49
CA THR A 535 14.37 26.43 18.16
C THR A 535 15.47 27.43 17.79
N MET A 536 15.64 27.75 16.50
CA MET A 536 16.60 28.78 16.07
C MET A 536 16.26 30.19 16.56
N GLY A 537 14.97 30.53 16.72
CA GLY A 537 14.52 31.81 17.25
C GLY A 537 14.65 31.94 18.78
N GLY A 538 14.55 30.84 19.51
CA GLY A 538 14.69 30.80 20.98
C GLY A 538 16.15 30.82 21.46
N SER A 539 17.08 30.26 20.68
CA SER A 539 18.51 30.21 21.04
C SER A 539 19.27 31.54 20.85
N GLN A 540 18.64 32.58 20.31
CA GLN A 540 19.32 33.83 19.89
C GLN A 540 18.91 35.09 20.68
N SER A 541 18.43 34.95 21.92
CA SER A 541 18.10 36.12 22.77
C SER A 541 19.32 36.81 23.43
N ALA A 542 20.56 36.55 23.00
CA ALA A 542 21.76 37.08 23.67
C ALA A 542 22.76 37.87 22.81
N ASN A 543 22.58 38.07 21.50
CA ASN A 543 23.46 39.02 20.76
C ASN A 543 22.77 39.60 19.52
N GLY A 544 22.21 40.81 19.68
CA GLY A 544 21.52 41.56 18.64
C GLY A 544 22.45 42.51 17.88
N SER A 545 22.54 42.35 16.57
CA SER A 545 22.61 43.47 15.59
C SER A 545 22.87 43.01 14.14
N GLN A 546 23.44 41.82 13.90
CA GLN A 546 23.68 41.33 12.52
C GLN A 546 22.53 40.48 11.93
N VAL A 547 21.65 39.92 12.77
CA VAL A 547 20.65 38.92 12.36
C VAL A 547 19.40 39.53 11.71
N GLN A 548 19.12 40.82 11.94
CA GLN A 548 17.91 41.47 11.39
C GLN A 548 17.92 41.51 9.85
N LYS A 549 19.12 41.57 9.23
CA LYS A 549 19.29 41.55 7.77
C LYS A 549 19.07 40.15 7.17
N MET A 550 19.39 39.08 7.90
CA MET A 550 19.24 37.69 7.45
C MET A 550 17.80 37.16 7.66
N ARG A 551 17.13 37.61 8.73
CA ARG A 551 15.73 37.33 9.04
C ARG A 551 14.78 37.85 7.95
N SER A 552 15.10 39.01 7.37
CA SER A 552 14.40 39.59 6.22
C SER A 552 14.56 38.73 4.94
N GLY A 553 15.77 38.22 4.67
CA GLY A 553 16.04 37.42 3.46
C GLY A 553 15.35 36.06 3.43
N ILE A 554 15.30 35.35 4.57
CA ILE A 554 14.75 33.99 4.65
C ILE A 554 13.22 34.01 4.70
N VAL A 555 12.63 34.92 5.47
CA VAL A 555 11.15 35.08 5.51
C VAL A 555 10.61 35.54 4.16
N ARG A 556 11.35 36.41 3.44
CA ARG A 556 10.98 36.89 2.10
C ARG A 556 11.19 35.82 1.02
N MET A 557 12.22 34.97 1.12
CA MET A 557 12.38 33.80 0.23
C MET A 557 11.31 32.73 0.46
N LEU A 558 10.94 32.47 1.71
CA LEU A 558 9.94 31.46 2.06
C LEU A 558 8.50 31.90 1.72
N SER A 559 8.19 33.20 1.78
CA SER A 559 6.87 33.70 1.38
C SER A 559 6.69 33.82 -0.13
N GLN A 560 7.74 34.18 -0.88
CA GLN A 560 7.64 34.38 -2.34
C GLN A 560 7.44 33.08 -3.14
N ARG A 561 7.85 31.91 -2.64
CA ARG A 561 7.63 30.62 -3.34
C ARG A 561 6.27 29.96 -3.09
N SER A 562 5.46 30.51 -2.18
CA SER A 562 4.13 30.00 -1.85
C SER A 562 3.01 30.57 -2.73
N LEU A 563 3.27 31.60 -3.53
CA LEU A 563 2.31 32.19 -4.48
C LEU A 563 2.92 32.24 -5.88
N GLY A 564 2.77 31.16 -6.65
CA GLY A 564 3.01 31.19 -8.09
C GLY A 564 1.82 31.81 -8.80
N LYS A 565 1.81 33.14 -8.97
CA LYS A 565 0.91 33.84 -9.91
C LYS A 565 1.65 34.07 -11.21
N THR A 566 0.98 33.64 -12.29
CA THR A 566 1.10 34.04 -13.70
C THR A 566 1.75 35.40 -13.91
N THR A 567 2.80 35.46 -14.73
CA THR A 567 3.21 36.71 -15.38
C THR A 567 3.32 36.51 -16.88
N ILE A 568 2.33 37.08 -17.54
CA ILE A 568 2.25 37.41 -18.97
C ILE A 568 3.42 38.36 -19.28
N ILE A 569 4.20 38.08 -20.31
CA ILE A 569 5.12 39.07 -20.89
C ILE A 569 4.60 39.39 -22.28
N ARG A 570 4.11 40.63 -22.44
CA ARG A 570 3.80 41.30 -23.70
C ARG A 570 4.66 42.56 -23.77
N GLY A 571 5.35 42.72 -24.91
CA GLY A 571 5.80 44.00 -25.48
C GLY A 571 7.16 44.50 -25.01
N ASP A 572 8.14 44.51 -25.91
CA ASP A 572 8.47 45.77 -26.59
C ASP A 572 9.19 45.50 -27.93
N ASP A 573 8.72 46.20 -28.94
CA ASP A 573 9.23 46.30 -30.31
C ASP A 573 10.16 47.52 -30.46
N GLN A 574 10.87 47.54 -31.61
CA GLN A 574 11.60 48.65 -32.27
C GLN A 574 13.08 48.83 -31.88
N GLU A 575 14.02 48.46 -32.76
CA GLU A 575 14.57 49.15 -33.96
C GLU A 575 16.06 49.48 -33.63
N ALA A 576 17.06 49.37 -34.48
CA ALA A 576 17.12 49.43 -35.94
C ALA A 576 18.40 48.73 -36.49
N GLN A 577 18.24 48.18 -37.71
CA GLN A 577 19.12 48.35 -38.89
C GLN A 577 20.61 47.91 -38.88
N LEU A 578 20.99 46.91 -39.70
CA LEU A 578 21.33 47.09 -41.13
C LEU A 578 21.87 45.81 -41.83
N THR A 579 21.50 45.68 -43.11
CA THR A 579 22.08 44.89 -44.24
C THR A 579 21.82 43.36 -44.24
N GLY A 580 21.35 42.71 -45.32
CA GLY A 580 20.95 43.10 -46.67
C GLY A 580 20.88 41.84 -47.57
N GLY A 581 20.02 41.81 -48.58
CA GLY A 581 20.17 40.90 -49.73
C GLY A 581 18.90 40.22 -50.26
N ALA A 582 18.42 40.76 -51.40
CA ALA A 582 17.48 40.22 -52.40
C ALA A 582 15.98 40.15 -52.05
#